data_AF-A0A6C0B9K7-F1
#
_entry.id   AF-A0A6C0B9K7-F1
#
_cell.length_a   1.000
_cell.length_b   1.000
_cell.length_c   1.000
_cell.angle_alpha   90.00
_cell.angle_beta   90.00
_cell.angle_gamma   90.00
#
_symmetry.space_group_name_H-M   'P 1'
#
loop_
_entity.id
_entity.type
_entity.pdbx_description
1 polymer ?
#
loop_
_entity_poly.entity_id
_entity_poly.type
_entity_poly.pdbx_seq_one_letter_code
_entity_poly.pdbx_strand_id
1 'polypeptide(L)'
;MGNQSSHQELPELPEESLHRRLDYIATHYILTMDFKSLQKMYEKSYCNQLVLITSNILDTYFTDLEIERIGKEKLGDESVLFFHKSDVPHMDEQSKEKRITICKQIAQFYIKIAHIFAAIVMTINPEYTYTNNSGKLVKKGLYEKENIPKHVKVRLSKTNICDERIELLKKAGIEQKNPFCSIDHESLEKEPGIPELIQLYMDAKFDYQTGNFTDMSPESREHFLRDLKLFYKAFTGEEEMPDTITSFADIKLQRYGKNSSSCKKGGTSSNTSTSTSTSFSSKENEGQTIMTEYAENLKQMIAQATEKQEKLLDIINQLFVSDNLEKKFIRVHPDLNKEKLQEIVEDARQIIIELYLQCEIDFTKGIHLYESIVESRMLVTTQRQIDHLQKSAEWLIQRETEQQRSALL
;
A
#
# COMPACT_ATOMS: atom_id res chain seq x y z
N MET A 1 27.35 -17.97 39.53
CA MET A 1 26.19 -17.50 40.32
C MET A 1 26.04 -16.01 40.00
N GLY A 2 24.98 -15.46 39.41
CA GLY A 2 23.69 -15.98 39.00
C GLY A 2 23.21 -15.21 37.75
N ASN A 3 22.40 -15.90 36.97
CA ASN A 3 21.82 -15.46 35.71
C ASN A 3 20.60 -14.55 36.01
N GLN A 4 20.65 -13.26 35.72
CA GLN A 4 19.46 -12.40 35.75
C GLN A 4 18.81 -12.44 34.36
N SER A 5 17.82 -13.32 34.24
CA SER A 5 16.82 -13.27 33.18
C SER A 5 16.05 -11.95 33.31
N SER A 6 16.23 -11.06 32.34
CA SER A 6 15.41 -9.86 32.15
C SER A 6 14.02 -10.31 31.67
N HIS A 7 13.13 -10.67 32.60
CA HIS A 7 11.71 -10.71 32.30
C HIS A 7 11.23 -9.27 32.10
N GLN A 8 10.78 -8.98 30.88
CA GLN A 8 10.12 -7.74 30.54
C GLN A 8 8.78 -7.71 31.30
N GLU A 9 8.66 -6.89 32.33
CA GLU A 9 7.41 -6.69 33.06
C GLU A 9 6.36 -6.07 32.11
N LEU A 10 5.25 -6.78 31.93
CA LEU A 10 4.07 -6.27 31.24
C LEU A 10 3.52 -5.06 32.02
N PRO A 11 3.04 -3.99 31.35
CA PRO A 11 2.40 -2.87 32.03
C PRO A 11 1.24 -3.36 32.91
N GLU A 12 1.18 -2.93 34.17
CA GLU A 12 0.03 -3.22 35.03
C GLU A 12 -1.23 -2.61 34.42
N LEU A 13 -2.13 -3.49 33.97
CA LEU A 13 -3.42 -3.12 33.38
C LEU A 13 -4.28 -2.37 34.42
N PRO A 14 -5.10 -1.39 34.01
CA PRO A 14 -6.05 -0.74 34.91
C PRO A 14 -6.94 -1.78 35.62
N GLU A 15 -7.30 -1.52 36.88
CA GLU A 15 -8.33 -2.29 37.60
C GLU A 15 -9.70 -2.06 36.96
N GLU A 16 -9.92 -2.70 35.82
CA GLU A 16 -11.18 -2.75 35.11
C GLU A 16 -11.57 -4.19 34.80
N SER A 17 -12.86 -4.38 34.54
CA SER A 17 -13.52 -5.66 34.26
C SER A 17 -12.76 -6.53 33.25
N LEU A 18 -12.70 -7.85 33.47
CA LEU A 18 -11.89 -8.82 32.70
C LEU A 18 -12.06 -8.71 31.17
N HIS A 19 -13.26 -8.39 30.67
CA HIS A 19 -13.51 -8.20 29.24
C HIS A 19 -12.69 -7.05 28.63
N ARG A 20 -12.48 -5.95 29.35
CA ARG A 20 -11.62 -4.84 28.89
C ARG A 20 -10.15 -5.22 28.85
N ARG A 21 -9.72 -6.17 29.69
CA ARG A 21 -8.34 -6.71 29.65
C ARG A 21 -8.05 -7.42 28.34
N LEU A 22 -9.03 -8.11 27.76
CA LEU A 22 -8.87 -8.76 26.46
C LEU A 22 -8.61 -7.74 25.35
N ASP A 23 -9.38 -6.64 25.32
CA ASP A 23 -9.18 -5.55 24.36
C ASP A 23 -7.77 -4.93 24.48
N TYR A 24 -7.26 -4.73 25.71
CA TYR A 24 -5.90 -4.24 25.94
C TYR A 24 -4.83 -5.24 25.50
N ILE A 25 -4.98 -6.53 25.84
CA ILE A 25 -4.02 -7.57 25.46
C ILE A 25 -3.95 -7.70 23.94
N ALA A 26 -5.12 -7.78 23.28
CA ALA A 26 -5.20 -7.85 21.83
C ALA A 26 -4.56 -6.62 21.17
N THR A 27 -4.88 -5.42 21.66
CA THR A 27 -4.31 -4.17 21.12
C THR A 27 -2.82 -4.09 21.32
N HIS A 28 -2.32 -4.43 22.52
CA HIS A 28 -0.89 -4.47 22.78
C HIS A 28 -0.18 -5.42 21.82
N TYR A 29 -0.71 -6.63 21.65
CA TYR A 29 -0.14 -7.62 20.73
C TYR A 29 -0.15 -7.11 19.28
N ILE A 30 -1.25 -6.55 18.80
CA ILE A 30 -1.39 -6.03 17.43
C ILE A 30 -0.42 -4.86 17.18
N LEU A 31 -0.37 -3.87 18.07
CA LEU A 31 0.43 -2.65 17.89
C LEU A 31 1.94 -2.86 18.10
N THR A 32 2.33 -3.92 18.82
CA THR A 32 3.74 -4.24 19.09
C THR A 32 4.29 -5.38 18.23
N MET A 33 3.45 -6.01 17.41
CA MET A 33 3.86 -7.07 16.50
C MET A 33 4.94 -6.58 15.53
N ASP A 34 5.94 -7.44 15.30
CA ASP A 34 6.97 -7.19 14.30
C ASP A 34 6.42 -7.38 12.88
N PHE A 35 7.09 -6.79 11.90
CA PHE A 35 6.68 -6.85 10.49
C PHE A 35 6.49 -8.29 10.03
N LYS A 36 7.43 -9.20 10.33
CA LYS A 36 7.41 -10.56 9.80
C LYS A 36 6.22 -11.32 10.36
N SER A 37 5.92 -11.12 11.63
CA SER A 37 4.71 -11.66 12.24
C SER A 37 3.44 -11.10 11.60
N LEU A 38 3.39 -9.79 11.33
CA LEU A 38 2.26 -9.18 10.61
C LEU A 38 2.11 -9.79 9.21
N GLN A 39 3.20 -9.93 8.45
CA GLN A 39 3.21 -10.56 7.12
C GLN A 39 2.85 -12.06 7.18
N LYS A 40 3.23 -12.75 8.24
CA LYS A 40 2.83 -14.15 8.45
C LYS A 40 1.36 -14.30 8.79
N MET A 41 0.67 -13.26 9.24
CA MET A 41 -0.78 -13.34 9.45
C MET A 41 -1.51 -13.70 8.15
N TYR A 42 -0.93 -13.38 6.99
CA TYR A 42 -1.47 -13.73 5.68
C TYR A 42 -1.20 -15.20 5.29
N GLU A 43 -0.27 -15.88 5.97
CA GLU A 43 -0.05 -17.31 5.81
C GLU A 43 -1.16 -18.08 6.54
N LYS A 44 -1.90 -18.89 5.78
CA LYS A 44 -3.02 -19.69 6.30
C LYS A 44 -2.62 -20.46 7.57
N SER A 45 -1.52 -21.20 7.55
CA SER A 45 -1.08 -22.03 8.70
C SER A 45 -0.82 -21.24 9.98
N TYR A 46 -0.22 -20.05 9.86
CA TYR A 46 0.14 -19.21 11.01
C TYR A 46 -1.09 -18.56 11.63
N CYS A 47 -1.99 -17.99 10.80
CA CYS A 47 -3.23 -17.43 11.29
C CYS A 47 -4.08 -18.49 12.01
N ASN A 48 -4.13 -19.72 11.49
CA ASN A 48 -4.87 -20.81 12.13
C ASN A 48 -4.40 -21.11 13.54
N GLN A 49 -3.08 -21.13 13.72
CA GLN A 49 -2.46 -21.39 15.01
C GLN A 49 -2.82 -20.27 16.00
N LEU A 50 -2.84 -19.01 15.55
CA LEU A 50 -3.23 -17.88 16.38
C LEU A 50 -4.70 -17.97 16.84
N VAL A 51 -5.64 -18.32 15.95
CA VAL A 51 -7.05 -18.51 16.33
C VAL A 51 -7.17 -19.60 17.40
N LEU A 52 -6.53 -20.75 17.17
CA LEU A 52 -6.61 -21.88 18.09
C LEU A 52 -6.00 -21.56 19.46
N ILE A 53 -4.82 -20.94 19.48
CA ILE A 53 -4.16 -20.52 20.73
C ILE A 53 -5.05 -19.50 21.47
N THR A 54 -5.57 -18.50 20.75
CA THR A 54 -6.43 -17.47 21.36
C THR A 54 -7.72 -18.08 21.90
N SER A 55 -8.36 -18.99 21.16
CA SER A 55 -9.55 -19.72 21.62
C SER A 55 -9.26 -20.55 22.87
N ASN A 56 -8.12 -21.23 22.94
CA ASN A 56 -7.74 -22.03 24.10
C ASN A 56 -7.48 -21.15 25.34
N ILE A 57 -6.86 -19.97 25.14
CA ILE A 57 -6.67 -18.99 26.22
C ILE A 57 -8.02 -18.51 26.74
N LEU A 58 -8.97 -18.19 25.85
CA LEU A 58 -10.32 -17.78 26.24
C LEU A 58 -11.03 -18.88 27.03
N ASP A 59 -11.03 -20.12 26.54
CA ASP A 59 -11.68 -21.26 27.20
C ASP A 59 -11.06 -21.59 28.57
N THR A 60 -9.75 -21.38 28.73
CA THR A 60 -9.03 -21.69 29.98
C THR A 60 -9.20 -20.61 31.05
N TYR A 61 -9.16 -19.33 30.66
CA TYR A 61 -9.01 -18.23 31.62
C TYR A 61 -10.28 -17.39 31.84
N PHE A 62 -11.32 -17.55 31.02
CA PHE A 62 -12.56 -16.77 31.14
C PHE A 62 -13.73 -17.65 31.57
N THR A 63 -14.60 -17.10 32.43
CA THR A 63 -15.82 -17.78 32.87
C THR A 63 -16.90 -17.77 31.78
N ASP A 64 -17.90 -18.64 31.90
CA ASP A 64 -18.99 -18.72 30.91
C ASP A 64 -19.74 -17.39 30.79
N LEU A 65 -20.01 -16.71 31.90
CA LEU A 65 -20.66 -15.39 31.92
C LEU A 65 -19.81 -14.32 31.20
N GLU A 66 -18.49 -14.40 31.29
CA GLU A 66 -17.60 -13.45 30.62
C GLU A 66 -17.53 -13.72 29.11
N ILE A 67 -17.46 -14.99 28.71
CA ILE A 67 -17.51 -15.40 27.31
C ILE A 67 -18.85 -15.03 26.69
N GLU A 68 -19.95 -15.24 27.41
CA GLU A 68 -21.28 -14.86 26.97
C GLU A 68 -21.40 -13.35 26.79
N ARG A 69 -20.90 -12.57 27.75
CA ARG A 69 -20.90 -11.11 27.68
C ARG A 69 -20.06 -10.59 26.51
N ILE A 70 -18.85 -11.10 26.32
CA ILE A 70 -17.97 -10.72 25.20
C ILE A 70 -18.61 -11.12 23.87
N GLY A 71 -19.18 -12.32 23.79
CA GLY A 71 -19.91 -12.81 22.62
C GLY A 71 -21.06 -11.88 22.27
N LYS A 72 -21.88 -11.49 23.26
CA LYS A 72 -23.00 -10.57 23.05
C LYS A 72 -22.55 -9.21 22.53
N GLU A 73 -21.48 -8.67 23.11
CA GLU A 73 -20.94 -7.36 22.75
C GLU A 73 -20.30 -7.35 21.36
N LYS A 74 -19.46 -8.35 21.05
CA LYS A 74 -18.65 -8.36 19.82
C LYS A 74 -19.32 -9.07 18.65
N LEU A 75 -20.19 -10.05 18.91
CA LEU A 75 -20.79 -10.93 17.91
C LEU A 75 -22.32 -10.78 17.79
N GLY A 76 -22.96 -10.08 18.73
CA GLY A 76 -24.41 -9.84 18.75
C GLY A 76 -25.23 -10.93 19.44
N ASP A 77 -26.51 -10.63 19.71
CA ASP A 77 -27.42 -11.44 20.54
C ASP A 77 -27.69 -12.84 19.97
N GLU A 78 -27.70 -12.99 18.64
CA GLU A 78 -27.97 -14.28 17.97
C GLU A 78 -26.90 -15.33 18.23
N SER A 79 -25.64 -14.90 18.40
CA SER A 79 -24.52 -15.79 18.71
C SER A 79 -24.62 -16.41 20.11
N VAL A 80 -25.29 -15.70 21.03
CA VAL A 80 -25.40 -16.03 22.46
C VAL A 80 -26.69 -16.78 22.81
N LEU A 81 -27.78 -16.55 22.06
CA LEU A 81 -29.06 -17.26 22.20
C LEU A 81 -28.94 -18.81 22.15
N PHE A 82 -27.83 -19.33 21.62
CA PHE A 82 -27.52 -20.76 21.59
C PHE A 82 -27.10 -21.37 22.94
N PHE A 83 -26.69 -20.56 23.93
CA PHE A 83 -26.40 -21.02 25.29
C PHE A 83 -27.69 -21.35 26.06
N HIS A 84 -28.68 -20.46 26.01
CA HIS A 84 -29.92 -20.59 26.79
C HIS A 84 -30.94 -21.61 26.26
N LYS A 85 -30.86 -22.02 24.98
CA LYS A 85 -31.69 -23.15 24.49
C LYS A 85 -31.36 -24.51 25.12
N SER A 86 -30.43 -24.55 26.08
CA SER A 86 -29.95 -25.75 26.77
C SER A 86 -30.57 -25.97 28.15
N ASP A 87 -31.72 -25.36 28.48
CA ASP A 87 -32.52 -25.71 29.68
C ASP A 87 -33.07 -27.17 29.65
N VAL A 88 -32.50 -28.03 28.81
CA VAL A 88 -32.75 -29.48 28.77
C VAL A 88 -31.59 -30.19 29.49
N PRO A 89 -31.85 -30.95 30.57
CA PRO A 89 -30.85 -31.45 31.52
C PRO A 89 -30.10 -32.68 31.00
N HIS A 90 -29.29 -32.52 29.95
CA HIS A 90 -28.24 -33.46 29.56
C HIS A 90 -26.96 -32.67 29.21
N MET A 91 -26.25 -32.25 30.25
CA MET A 91 -24.94 -31.61 30.15
C MET A 91 -23.85 -32.68 30.01
N ASP A 92 -22.92 -32.47 29.08
CA ASP A 92 -21.46 -32.48 29.36
C ASP A 92 -20.62 -32.34 28.08
N GLU A 93 -21.15 -32.70 26.90
CA GLU A 93 -20.37 -32.65 25.64
C GLU A 93 -20.82 -31.51 24.72
N GLN A 94 -22.14 -31.36 24.50
CA GLN A 94 -22.69 -30.35 23.58
C GLN A 94 -22.53 -28.90 24.10
N SER A 95 -22.55 -28.68 25.42
CA SER A 95 -22.30 -27.36 26.03
C SER A 95 -20.83 -26.94 25.87
N LYS A 96 -19.90 -27.88 25.96
CA LYS A 96 -18.47 -27.66 25.79
C LYS A 96 -18.11 -27.33 24.34
N GLU A 97 -18.70 -28.03 23.36
CA GLU A 97 -18.53 -27.73 21.94
C GLU A 97 -19.05 -26.32 21.57
N LYS A 98 -20.20 -25.92 22.13
CA LYS A 98 -20.74 -24.57 21.95
C LYS A 98 -19.83 -23.49 22.53
N ARG A 99 -19.32 -23.68 23.75
CA ARG A 99 -18.36 -22.76 24.39
C ARG A 99 -17.10 -22.57 23.54
N ILE A 100 -16.52 -23.67 23.09
CA ILE A 100 -15.35 -23.65 22.20
C ILE A 100 -15.67 -22.89 20.89
N THR A 101 -16.86 -23.10 20.33
CA THR A 101 -17.28 -22.41 19.10
C THR A 101 -17.33 -20.89 19.30
N ILE A 102 -17.84 -20.42 20.43
CA ILE A 102 -17.93 -18.98 20.72
C ILE A 102 -16.55 -18.40 21.03
N CYS A 103 -15.69 -19.12 21.75
CA CYS A 103 -14.29 -18.72 21.95
C CYS A 103 -13.56 -18.54 20.61
N LYS A 104 -13.80 -19.42 19.63
CA LYS A 104 -13.26 -19.28 18.27
C LYS A 104 -13.78 -18.03 17.56
N GLN A 105 -15.08 -17.76 17.66
CA GLN A 105 -15.67 -16.56 17.05
C GLN A 105 -15.13 -15.27 17.68
N ILE A 106 -14.95 -15.24 19.00
CA ILE A 106 -14.31 -14.12 19.70
C ILE A 106 -12.86 -13.96 19.25
N ALA A 107 -12.08 -15.04 19.21
CA ALA A 107 -10.70 -15.01 18.74
C ALA A 107 -10.58 -14.40 17.33
N GLN A 108 -11.52 -14.73 16.45
CA GLN A 108 -11.56 -14.24 15.07
C GLN A 108 -11.87 -12.77 14.95
N PHE A 109 -12.75 -12.27 15.79
CA PHE A 109 -13.03 -10.85 15.85
C PHE A 109 -11.73 -10.05 16.06
N TYR A 110 -10.89 -10.46 17.02
CA TYR A 110 -9.60 -9.81 17.27
C TYR A 110 -8.56 -10.05 16.17
N ILE A 111 -8.53 -11.24 15.57
CA ILE A 111 -7.62 -11.54 14.46
C ILE A 111 -7.99 -10.75 13.21
N LYS A 112 -9.28 -10.52 12.96
CA LYS A 112 -9.76 -9.67 11.87
C LYS A 112 -9.34 -8.21 12.07
N ILE A 113 -9.38 -7.69 13.30
CA ILE A 113 -8.79 -6.38 13.63
C ILE A 113 -7.29 -6.35 13.28
N ALA A 114 -6.55 -7.42 13.61
CA ALA A 114 -5.14 -7.53 13.28
C ALA A 114 -4.88 -7.53 11.76
N HIS A 115 -5.71 -8.23 10.97
CA HIS A 115 -5.62 -8.22 9.50
C HIS A 115 -5.86 -6.84 8.89
N ILE A 116 -6.87 -6.10 9.37
CA ILE A 116 -7.16 -4.74 8.91
C ILE A 116 -5.98 -3.82 9.24
N PHE A 117 -5.52 -3.87 10.50
CA PHE A 117 -4.37 -3.07 10.95
C PHE A 117 -3.14 -3.37 10.09
N ALA A 118 -2.86 -4.65 9.84
CA ALA A 118 -1.71 -5.04 9.04
C ALA A 118 -1.87 -4.60 7.58
N ALA A 119 -3.04 -4.76 6.95
CA ALA A 119 -3.26 -4.30 5.58
C ALA A 119 -3.01 -2.78 5.45
N ILE A 120 -3.52 -1.99 6.39
CA ILE A 120 -3.30 -0.55 6.43
C ILE A 120 -1.83 -0.21 6.63
N VAL A 121 -1.18 -0.78 7.64
CA VAL A 121 0.20 -0.45 7.99
C VAL A 121 1.18 -0.88 6.88
N MET A 122 0.92 -2.01 6.22
CA MET A 122 1.70 -2.47 5.07
C MET A 122 1.49 -1.60 3.83
N THR A 123 0.27 -1.10 3.59
CA THR A 123 -0.01 -0.15 2.49
C THR A 123 0.58 1.24 2.74
N ILE A 124 0.55 1.74 3.99
CA ILE A 124 1.21 3.02 4.33
C ILE A 124 2.74 2.87 4.30
N ASN A 125 3.24 1.68 4.62
CA ASN A 125 4.65 1.29 4.70
C ASN A 125 5.54 2.39 5.32
N PRO A 126 5.40 2.67 6.62
CA PRO A 126 6.14 3.75 7.27
C PRO A 126 7.65 3.44 7.39
N GLU A 127 8.46 4.44 7.10
CA GLU A 127 9.90 4.50 7.36
C GLU A 127 10.18 5.35 8.61
N TYR A 128 11.06 4.87 9.46
CA TYR A 128 11.43 5.48 10.72
C TYR A 128 12.83 6.08 10.61
N THR A 129 12.92 7.40 10.73
CA THR A 129 14.19 8.13 10.71
C THR A 129 14.56 8.61 12.11
N TYR A 130 15.76 8.29 12.57
CA TYR A 130 16.29 8.79 13.85
C TYR A 130 17.79 9.11 13.76
N THR A 131 18.29 9.89 14.71
CA THR A 131 19.73 10.18 14.81
C THR A 131 20.35 9.17 15.76
N ASN A 132 21.38 8.46 15.30
CA ASN A 132 22.08 7.48 16.14
C ASN A 132 23.10 8.16 17.07
N ASN A 133 23.75 7.36 17.92
CA ASN A 133 24.76 7.85 18.89
C ASN A 133 25.98 8.52 18.24
N SER A 134 26.17 8.37 16.93
CA SER A 134 27.25 9.00 16.15
C SER A 134 26.81 10.29 15.45
N GLY A 135 25.57 10.77 15.69
CA GLY A 135 25.03 11.96 15.03
C GLY A 135 24.59 11.74 13.58
N LYS A 136 24.61 10.49 13.08
CA LYS A 136 24.18 10.16 11.70
C LYS A 136 22.68 9.88 11.66
N LEU A 137 22.01 10.41 10.64
CA LEU A 137 20.63 10.05 10.33
C LEU A 137 20.59 8.60 9.80
N VAL A 138 19.83 7.77 10.50
CA VAL A 138 19.57 6.38 10.14
C VAL A 138 18.10 6.25 9.78
N LYS A 139 17.83 5.66 8.64
CA LYS A 139 16.51 5.27 8.18
C LYS A 139 16.33 3.77 8.41
N LYS A 140 15.17 3.38 8.93
CA LYS A 140 14.77 2.00 9.18
C LYS A 140 13.35 1.81 8.67
N GLY A 141 13.14 0.81 7.80
CA GLY A 141 11.79 0.46 7.37
C GLY A 141 10.99 -0.18 8.51
N LEU A 142 9.70 -0.43 8.27
CA LEU A 142 8.85 -1.15 9.21
C LEU A 142 9.43 -2.52 9.64
N TYR A 143 10.10 -3.22 8.72
CA TYR A 143 10.84 -4.47 8.96
C TYR A 143 11.93 -4.39 10.04
N GLU A 144 12.47 -3.21 10.29
CA GLU A 144 13.60 -3.02 11.20
C GLU A 144 13.18 -2.23 12.44
N LYS A 145 11.87 -2.11 12.69
CA LYS A 145 11.32 -1.36 13.82
C LYS A 145 11.86 -1.86 15.16
N GLU A 146 12.05 -3.18 15.32
CA GLU A 146 12.64 -3.75 16.54
C GLU A 146 14.09 -3.29 16.79
N ASN A 147 14.81 -2.88 15.75
CA ASN A 147 16.21 -2.47 15.82
C ASN A 147 16.36 -0.97 16.18
N ILE A 148 15.25 -0.25 16.36
CA ILE A 148 15.25 1.15 16.75
C ILE A 148 15.42 1.24 18.28
N PRO A 149 16.46 1.94 18.79
CA PRO A 149 16.64 2.07 20.23
C PRO A 149 15.45 2.77 20.90
N LYS A 150 14.91 2.22 21.99
CA LYS A 150 13.66 2.68 22.62
C LYS A 150 13.64 4.16 23.08
N HIS A 151 14.81 4.78 23.27
CA HIS A 151 14.96 6.14 23.82
C HIS A 151 15.21 7.22 22.75
N VAL A 152 15.24 6.87 21.46
CA VAL A 152 15.49 7.86 20.39
C VAL A 152 14.18 8.48 19.94
N LYS A 153 14.22 9.79 19.64
CA LYS A 153 13.10 10.47 18.99
C LYS A 153 13.08 10.10 17.51
N VAL A 154 12.01 9.45 17.09
CA VAL A 154 11.82 8.97 15.73
C VAL A 154 10.95 9.96 14.94
N ARG A 155 11.28 10.18 13.67
CA ARG A 155 10.44 10.85 12.68
C ARG A 155 9.93 9.81 11.70
N LEU A 156 8.64 9.85 11.39
CA LEU A 156 8.02 8.97 10.42
C LEU A 156 8.06 9.61 9.03
N SER A 157 8.62 8.88 8.05
CA SER A 157 8.43 9.04 6.62
C SER A 157 7.53 7.90 6.11
N LYS A 158 6.94 8.04 4.93
CA LYS A 158 6.16 6.98 4.27
C LYS A 158 6.89 6.59 2.99
N THR A 159 6.94 5.30 2.70
CA THR A 159 7.67 4.76 1.55
C THR A 159 6.86 3.64 0.91
N ASN A 160 5.69 3.96 0.38
CA ASN A 160 4.90 3.03 -0.41
C ASN A 160 5.12 3.25 -1.93
N ILE A 161 4.49 2.43 -2.78
CA ILE A 161 4.63 2.50 -4.24
C ILE A 161 4.36 3.91 -4.80
N CYS A 162 3.49 4.68 -4.15
CA CYS A 162 3.17 6.05 -4.56
C CYS A 162 4.25 7.04 -4.20
N ASP A 163 4.85 6.90 -3.02
CA ASP A 163 6.02 7.68 -2.65
C ASP A 163 7.17 7.42 -3.63
N GLU A 164 7.41 6.15 -4.01
CA GLU A 164 8.43 5.79 -4.99
C GLU A 164 8.19 6.40 -6.37
N ARG A 165 6.95 6.33 -6.86
CA ARG A 165 6.51 6.93 -8.14
C ARG A 165 6.65 8.44 -8.15
N ILE A 166 6.22 9.10 -7.08
CA ILE A 166 6.34 10.55 -6.91
C ILE A 166 7.83 10.95 -6.91
N GLU A 167 8.69 10.22 -6.20
CA GLU A 167 10.13 10.50 -6.17
C GLU A 167 10.80 10.28 -7.53
N LEU A 168 10.37 9.27 -8.30
CA LEU A 168 10.85 9.05 -9.68
C LEU A 168 10.48 10.22 -10.60
N LEU A 169 9.25 10.71 -10.54
CA LEU A 169 8.83 11.89 -11.29
C LEU A 169 9.60 13.14 -10.84
N LYS A 170 9.73 13.40 -9.54
CA LYS A 170 10.54 14.53 -9.04
C LYS A 170 11.97 14.50 -9.58
N LYS A 171 12.62 13.32 -9.57
CA LYS A 171 13.96 13.15 -10.15
C LYS A 171 13.97 13.44 -11.65
N ALA A 172 12.98 12.97 -12.40
CA ALA A 172 12.87 13.26 -13.84
C ALA A 172 12.76 14.76 -14.13
N GLY A 173 12.10 15.53 -13.27
CA GLY A 173 12.04 16.98 -13.39
C GLY A 173 13.39 17.71 -13.20
N ILE A 174 14.39 17.05 -12.59
CA ILE A 174 15.67 17.65 -12.20
C ILE A 174 16.84 17.08 -13.01
N GLU A 175 16.85 15.77 -13.26
CA GLU A 175 17.96 15.07 -13.90
C GLU A 175 17.89 15.12 -15.44
N GLN A 176 19.06 15.19 -16.11
CA GLN A 176 19.13 15.16 -17.58
C GLN A 176 18.92 13.75 -18.17
N LYS A 177 19.11 12.70 -17.36
CA LYS A 177 18.95 11.31 -17.76
C LYS A 177 17.55 10.86 -17.39
N ASN A 178 16.84 10.23 -18.32
CA ASN A 178 15.52 9.67 -18.08
C ASN A 178 15.61 8.57 -16.98
N PRO A 179 15.02 8.78 -15.79
CA PRO A 179 15.11 7.82 -14.68
C PRO A 179 14.18 6.61 -14.88
N PHE A 180 13.20 6.68 -15.80
CA PHE A 180 12.25 5.61 -16.06
C PHE A 180 12.87 4.43 -16.83
N CYS A 181 14.05 4.62 -17.45
CA CYS A 181 14.72 3.59 -18.24
C CYS A 181 15.26 2.39 -17.42
N SER A 182 15.18 2.46 -16.09
CA SER A 182 15.72 1.45 -15.17
C SER A 182 14.67 0.90 -14.22
N ILE A 183 13.37 1.12 -14.50
CA ILE A 183 12.29 0.47 -13.76
C ILE A 183 12.25 -0.99 -14.20
N ASP A 184 12.66 -1.88 -13.27
CA ASP A 184 12.67 -3.33 -13.49
C ASP A 184 11.27 -3.95 -13.39
N HIS A 185 11.11 -5.10 -14.03
CA HIS A 185 9.84 -5.81 -14.21
C HIS A 185 9.47 -6.69 -13.02
N GLU A 186 9.30 -6.07 -11.86
CA GLU A 186 8.82 -6.85 -10.72
C GLU A 186 7.30 -7.03 -10.81
N SER A 187 6.81 -8.12 -10.22
CA SER A 187 5.37 -8.33 -10.04
C SER A 187 4.88 -7.46 -8.88
N LEU A 188 3.59 -7.07 -8.92
CA LEU A 188 2.91 -6.48 -7.77
C LEU A 188 2.97 -7.34 -6.49
N GLU A 189 3.29 -8.63 -6.60
CA GLU A 189 3.51 -9.50 -5.44
C GLU A 189 4.52 -8.93 -4.43
N LYS A 190 5.54 -8.22 -4.91
CA LYS A 190 6.60 -7.67 -4.05
C LYS A 190 6.25 -6.32 -3.42
N GLU A 191 5.15 -5.71 -3.86
CA GLU A 191 4.73 -4.40 -3.39
C GLU A 191 4.12 -4.53 -1.98
N PRO A 192 4.66 -3.81 -0.98
CA PRO A 192 4.11 -3.82 0.37
C PRO A 192 2.63 -3.46 0.38
N GLY A 193 1.80 -4.26 1.05
CA GLY A 193 0.36 -4.06 1.15
C GLY A 193 -0.47 -4.79 0.09
N ILE A 194 0.12 -5.26 -1.02
CA ILE A 194 -0.59 -6.05 -2.03
C ILE A 194 -0.90 -7.48 -1.55
N PRO A 195 0.04 -8.24 -0.96
CA PRO A 195 -0.26 -9.55 -0.38
C PRO A 195 -1.37 -9.49 0.67
N GLU A 196 -1.45 -8.37 1.39
CA GLU A 196 -2.36 -8.16 2.49
C GLU A 196 -3.79 -7.84 2.06
N LEU A 197 -3.92 -7.18 0.91
CA LEU A 197 -5.19 -6.72 0.36
C LEU A 197 -6.17 -7.88 0.09
N ILE A 198 -5.67 -9.04 -0.34
CA ILE A 198 -6.54 -10.18 -0.69
C ILE A 198 -7.37 -10.68 0.51
N GLN A 199 -6.84 -10.57 1.74
CA GLN A 199 -7.58 -11.01 2.93
C GLN A 199 -8.81 -10.16 3.22
N LEU A 200 -8.83 -8.92 2.75
CA LEU A 200 -10.00 -8.05 2.89
C LEU A 200 -11.18 -8.48 1.98
N TYR A 201 -10.95 -9.45 1.08
CA TYR A 201 -11.99 -10.07 0.26
C TYR A 201 -12.44 -11.45 0.80
N MET A 202 -11.69 -12.08 1.71
CA MET A 202 -12.02 -13.43 2.20
C MET A 202 -13.09 -13.38 3.29
N ASP A 203 -14.32 -13.78 2.95
CA ASP A 203 -15.51 -13.70 3.81
C ASP A 203 -16.43 -14.95 3.75
N ALA A 204 -16.06 -16.00 3.01
CA ALA A 204 -16.82 -17.23 2.87
C ALA A 204 -16.02 -18.53 3.13
N LYS A 205 -16.75 -19.66 3.18
CA LYS A 205 -16.25 -21.01 3.52
C LYS A 205 -15.33 -20.98 4.72
N PHE A 206 -15.97 -20.72 5.85
CA PHE A 206 -15.32 -20.72 7.13
C PHE A 206 -14.90 -22.13 7.53
N ASP A 207 -13.61 -22.30 7.80
CA ASP A 207 -13.07 -23.55 8.30
C ASP A 207 -12.95 -23.48 9.82
N TYR A 208 -13.78 -24.26 10.52
CA TYR A 208 -13.88 -24.26 11.98
C TYR A 208 -12.65 -24.87 12.69
N GLN A 209 -11.77 -25.57 11.97
CA GLN A 209 -10.51 -26.06 12.52
C GLN A 209 -9.41 -25.02 12.38
N THR A 210 -9.42 -24.31 11.26
CA THR A 210 -8.37 -23.35 10.91
C THR A 210 -8.73 -21.92 11.28
N GLY A 211 -10.01 -21.64 11.56
CA GLY A 211 -10.48 -20.34 12.01
C GLY A 211 -10.42 -19.24 10.95
N ASN A 212 -10.32 -19.60 9.67
CA ASN A 212 -10.18 -18.69 8.55
C ASN A 212 -11.32 -18.83 7.54
N PHE A 213 -11.65 -17.72 6.89
CA PHE A 213 -12.39 -17.75 5.64
C PHE A 213 -11.45 -18.23 4.55
N THR A 214 -11.81 -19.35 3.91
CA THR A 214 -10.97 -19.98 2.89
C THR A 214 -11.41 -19.63 1.48
N ASP A 215 -12.47 -18.83 1.36
CA ASP A 215 -13.06 -18.47 0.08
C ASP A 215 -13.72 -17.08 0.17
N MET A 216 -14.10 -16.56 -0.99
CA MET A 216 -14.89 -15.35 -1.13
C MET A 216 -16.36 -15.70 -1.34
N SER A 217 -17.25 -14.90 -0.76
CA SER A 217 -18.67 -14.88 -1.05
C SER A 217 -18.87 -14.55 -2.54
N PRO A 218 -20.02 -14.90 -3.14
CA PRO A 218 -20.33 -14.47 -4.51
C PRO A 218 -20.15 -12.96 -4.71
N GLU A 219 -20.60 -12.16 -3.74
CA GLU A 219 -20.53 -10.70 -3.73
C GLU A 219 -19.08 -10.21 -3.63
N SER A 220 -18.31 -10.73 -2.67
CA SER A 220 -16.90 -10.36 -2.51
C SER A 220 -16.05 -10.80 -3.69
N ARG A 221 -16.37 -11.95 -4.31
CA ARG A 221 -15.69 -12.42 -5.52
C ARG A 221 -15.96 -11.50 -6.70
N GLU A 222 -17.17 -10.97 -6.85
CA GLU A 222 -17.49 -9.99 -7.89
C GLU A 222 -16.68 -8.71 -7.70
N HIS A 223 -16.62 -8.18 -6.47
CA HIS A 223 -15.78 -7.03 -6.15
C HIS A 223 -14.30 -7.30 -6.43
N PHE A 224 -13.78 -8.46 -5.99
CA PHE A 224 -12.40 -8.86 -6.23
C PHE A 224 -12.06 -8.89 -7.73
N LEU A 225 -12.88 -9.55 -8.55
CA LEU A 225 -12.64 -9.66 -9.99
C LEU A 225 -12.70 -8.30 -10.70
N ARG A 226 -13.63 -7.42 -10.28
CA ARG A 226 -13.71 -6.05 -10.79
C ARG A 226 -12.44 -5.27 -10.46
N ASP A 227 -12.02 -5.31 -9.21
CA ASP A 227 -10.86 -4.56 -8.74
C ASP A 227 -9.56 -5.13 -9.35
N LEU A 228 -9.46 -6.46 -9.50
CA LEU A 228 -8.38 -7.14 -10.21
C LEU A 228 -8.28 -6.67 -11.67
N LYS A 229 -9.41 -6.53 -12.37
CA LYS A 229 -9.45 -6.00 -13.74
C LYS A 229 -8.98 -4.55 -13.80
N LEU A 230 -9.40 -3.71 -12.84
CA LEU A 230 -8.95 -2.32 -12.76
C LEU A 230 -7.44 -2.23 -12.51
N PHE A 231 -6.92 -3.05 -11.60
CA PHE A 231 -5.48 -3.16 -11.35
C PHE A 231 -4.73 -3.59 -12.61
N TYR A 232 -5.20 -4.66 -13.26
CA TYR A 232 -4.56 -5.15 -14.48
C TYR A 232 -4.47 -4.04 -15.52
N LYS A 233 -5.57 -3.34 -15.79
CA LYS A 233 -5.60 -2.24 -16.76
C LYS A 233 -4.65 -1.10 -16.36
N ALA A 234 -4.70 -0.66 -15.11
CA ALA A 234 -3.90 0.46 -14.64
C ALA A 234 -2.39 0.16 -14.69
N PHE A 235 -1.97 -1.02 -14.20
CA PHE A 235 -0.56 -1.35 -14.01
C PHE A 235 0.11 -1.97 -15.24
N THR A 236 -0.65 -2.51 -16.20
CA THR A 236 -0.11 -3.07 -17.45
C THR A 236 -0.29 -2.16 -18.66
N GLY A 237 -1.33 -1.31 -18.64
CA GLY A 237 -1.78 -0.52 -19.79
C GLY A 237 -2.63 -1.31 -20.81
N GLU A 238 -2.89 -2.59 -20.57
CA GLU A 238 -3.68 -3.45 -21.47
C GLU A 238 -5.18 -3.41 -21.11
N GLU A 239 -6.04 -3.33 -22.13
CA GLU A 239 -7.50 -3.22 -21.93
C GLU A 239 -8.18 -4.54 -21.54
N GLU A 240 -7.67 -5.66 -22.07
CA GLU A 240 -8.25 -7.00 -21.87
C GLU A 240 -7.36 -7.84 -20.95
N MET A 241 -7.95 -8.28 -19.83
CA MET A 241 -7.28 -9.14 -18.84
C MET A 241 -7.41 -10.61 -19.26
N PRO A 242 -6.30 -11.35 -19.46
CA PRO A 242 -6.35 -12.75 -19.82
C PRO A 242 -6.72 -13.64 -18.62
N ASP A 243 -7.33 -14.79 -18.89
CA ASP A 243 -7.77 -15.77 -17.88
C ASP A 243 -6.64 -16.32 -16.99
N THR A 244 -5.38 -16.12 -17.39
CA THR A 244 -4.20 -16.50 -16.60
C THR A 244 -3.98 -15.61 -15.38
N ILE A 245 -4.60 -14.43 -15.31
CA ILE A 245 -4.49 -13.50 -14.18
C ILE A 245 -5.59 -13.82 -13.17
N THR A 246 -5.20 -14.38 -12.02
CA THR A 246 -6.13 -14.83 -10.98
C THR A 246 -5.92 -14.12 -9.65
N SER A 247 -4.80 -13.42 -9.48
CA SER A 247 -4.42 -12.67 -8.30
C SER A 247 -3.74 -11.36 -8.67
N PHE A 248 -3.75 -10.38 -7.75
CA PHE A 248 -2.96 -9.16 -7.90
C PHE A 248 -1.46 -9.48 -8.10
N ALA A 249 -0.97 -10.56 -7.50
CA ALA A 249 0.40 -11.05 -7.64
C ALA A 249 0.75 -11.56 -9.06
N ASP A 250 -0.24 -11.83 -9.91
CA ASP A 250 0.02 -12.25 -11.30
C ASP A 250 0.29 -11.05 -12.22
N ILE A 251 -0.02 -9.83 -11.76
CA ILE A 251 0.09 -8.59 -12.53
C ILE A 251 1.55 -8.14 -12.57
N LYS A 252 2.10 -8.07 -13.78
CA LYS A 252 3.45 -7.58 -14.04
C LYS A 252 3.41 -6.09 -14.36
N LEU A 253 4.28 -5.33 -13.73
CA LEU A 253 4.36 -3.89 -13.94
C LEU A 253 4.73 -3.53 -15.39
N GLN A 254 4.09 -2.48 -15.92
CA GLN A 254 4.38 -1.95 -17.24
C GLN A 254 5.83 -1.47 -17.36
N ARG A 255 6.43 -1.69 -18.54
CA ARG A 255 7.73 -1.10 -18.88
C ARG A 255 7.57 0.34 -19.32
N TYR A 256 7.75 1.25 -18.39
CA TYR A 256 7.87 2.67 -18.71
C TYR A 256 9.17 2.94 -19.50
N GLY A 257 9.10 3.86 -20.47
CA GLY A 257 10.28 4.30 -21.24
C GLY A 257 10.77 3.36 -22.37
N LYS A 258 10.22 2.15 -22.55
CA LYS A 258 10.64 1.21 -23.63
C LYS A 258 10.54 1.81 -25.03
N ASN A 259 9.52 2.65 -25.26
CA ASN A 259 9.29 3.32 -26.53
C ASN A 259 9.82 4.75 -26.54
N SER A 260 10.30 5.27 -25.40
CA SER A 260 10.84 6.62 -25.33
C SER A 260 12.18 6.69 -26.06
N SER A 261 12.34 7.69 -26.92
CA SER A 261 13.59 7.98 -27.64
C SER A 261 14.76 8.20 -26.68
N SER A 262 14.48 8.68 -25.46
CA SER A 262 15.44 8.99 -24.40
C SER A 262 16.03 7.78 -23.67
N CYS A 263 15.41 6.59 -23.77
CA CYS A 263 15.93 5.35 -23.18
C CYS A 263 16.76 4.48 -24.14
N LYS A 264 16.81 4.83 -25.45
CA LYS A 264 17.64 4.10 -26.42
C LYS A 264 19.12 4.49 -26.22
N LYS A 265 19.93 3.57 -25.68
CA LYS A 265 21.39 3.69 -25.68
C LYS A 265 21.88 3.71 -27.13
N GLY A 266 22.84 4.59 -27.44
CA GLY A 266 23.32 4.84 -28.79
C GLY A 266 23.60 3.59 -29.62
N GLY A 267 23.16 3.63 -30.88
CA GLY A 267 23.47 2.61 -31.88
C GLY A 267 22.37 2.46 -32.93
N THR A 268 22.63 3.00 -34.12
CA THR A 268 21.94 2.81 -35.40
C THR A 268 20.67 3.62 -35.65
N SER A 269 20.83 4.62 -36.51
CA SER A 269 19.77 5.31 -37.24
C SER A 269 18.85 4.30 -37.90
N SER A 270 17.63 4.16 -37.38
CA SER A 270 16.53 3.56 -38.13
C SER A 270 15.72 4.73 -38.68
N ASN A 271 15.89 4.98 -39.97
CA ASN A 271 15.09 5.92 -40.72
C ASN A 271 13.68 5.34 -40.87
N THR A 272 12.78 5.70 -39.94
CA THR A 272 11.35 5.73 -40.24
C THR A 272 10.91 7.18 -40.18
N SER A 273 11.16 7.85 -41.29
CA SER A 273 10.57 9.12 -41.63
C SER A 273 9.08 8.91 -41.85
N THR A 274 8.27 9.16 -40.84
CA THR A 274 6.85 9.48 -41.05
C THR A 274 6.67 10.94 -40.72
N SER A 275 7.02 11.76 -41.69
CA SER A 275 6.81 13.19 -41.68
C SER A 275 5.32 13.46 -41.78
N THR A 276 4.64 13.66 -40.65
CA THR A 276 3.39 14.42 -40.66
C THR A 276 3.77 15.87 -40.46
N SER A 277 3.83 16.60 -41.58
CA SER A 277 4.05 18.04 -41.61
C SER A 277 2.83 18.75 -41.05
N THR A 278 2.81 18.99 -39.75
CA THR A 278 1.97 20.04 -39.15
C THR A 278 2.85 21.27 -38.95
N SER A 279 2.65 22.27 -39.80
CA SER A 279 3.16 23.61 -39.60
C SER A 279 2.57 24.17 -38.30
N PHE A 280 3.37 24.37 -37.26
CA PHE A 280 2.96 25.13 -36.09
C PHE A 280 3.94 26.26 -35.81
N SER A 281 3.40 27.46 -35.86
CA SER A 281 4.08 28.70 -35.58
C SER A 281 4.43 28.80 -34.09
N SER A 282 5.72 29.00 -33.82
CA SER A 282 6.29 29.74 -32.68
C SER A 282 5.46 29.78 -31.38
N LYS A 283 5.77 28.94 -30.38
CA LYS A 283 5.32 29.18 -28.99
C LYS A 283 6.31 28.70 -27.94
N GLU A 284 7.12 29.61 -27.40
CA GLU A 284 7.71 29.47 -26.06
C GLU A 284 6.62 29.17 -24.99
N ASN A 285 5.38 29.59 -25.24
CA ASN A 285 4.23 29.40 -24.34
C ASN A 285 3.75 27.94 -24.20
N GLU A 286 3.91 27.08 -25.22
CA GLU A 286 3.42 25.68 -25.14
C GLU A 286 4.29 24.82 -24.21
N GLY A 287 5.62 24.97 -24.28
CA GLY A 287 6.54 24.27 -23.37
C GLY A 287 6.36 24.67 -21.90
N GLN A 288 6.06 25.95 -21.64
CA GLN A 288 5.77 26.45 -20.29
C GLN A 288 4.44 25.91 -19.74
N THR A 289 3.46 25.69 -20.62
CA THR A 289 2.15 25.13 -20.25
C THR A 289 2.28 23.66 -19.83
N ILE A 290 3.00 22.84 -20.60
CA ILE A 290 3.22 21.41 -20.27
C ILE A 290 4.02 21.25 -18.98
N MET A 291 5.02 22.10 -18.71
CA MET A 291 5.73 22.08 -17.42
C MET A 291 4.83 22.43 -16.24
N THR A 292 3.88 23.34 -16.44
CA THR A 292 2.90 23.70 -15.41
C THR A 292 1.95 22.53 -15.14
N GLU A 293 1.47 21.85 -16.20
CA GLU A 293 0.64 20.65 -16.08
C GLU A 293 1.37 19.50 -15.38
N TYR A 294 2.66 19.32 -15.67
CA TYR A 294 3.51 18.34 -14.99
C TYR A 294 3.66 18.63 -13.49
N ALA A 295 3.93 19.89 -13.14
CA ALA A 295 4.03 20.33 -11.75
C ALA A 295 2.70 20.18 -11.00
N GLU A 296 1.59 20.50 -11.64
CA GLU A 296 0.25 20.33 -11.05
C GLU A 296 -0.11 18.85 -10.90
N ASN A 297 0.26 17.98 -11.85
CA ASN A 297 0.11 16.54 -11.73
C ASN A 297 0.87 16.01 -10.50
N LEU A 298 2.14 16.39 -10.33
CA LEU A 298 2.94 16.03 -9.16
C LEU A 298 2.31 16.50 -7.84
N LYS A 299 1.81 17.74 -7.80
CA LYS A 299 1.15 18.29 -6.63
C LYS A 299 -0.13 17.52 -6.30
N GLN A 300 -0.93 17.17 -7.31
CA GLN A 300 -2.16 16.39 -7.14
C GLN A 300 -1.85 14.98 -6.64
N MET A 301 -0.85 14.29 -7.22
CA MET A 301 -0.39 12.99 -6.74
C MET A 301 -0.03 13.01 -5.26
N ILE A 302 0.77 14.00 -4.84
CA ILE A 302 1.18 14.15 -3.43
C ILE A 302 -0.05 14.38 -2.54
N ALA A 303 -0.96 15.27 -2.96
CA ALA A 303 -2.15 15.61 -2.19
C ALA A 303 -3.07 14.39 -2.02
N GLN A 304 -3.35 13.67 -3.11
CA GLN A 304 -4.23 12.50 -3.10
C GLN A 304 -3.63 11.34 -2.32
N ALA A 305 -2.34 11.05 -2.49
CA ALA A 305 -1.66 10.02 -1.70
C ALA A 305 -1.71 10.35 -0.20
N THR A 306 -1.48 11.62 0.17
CA THR A 306 -1.56 12.08 1.55
C THR A 306 -2.99 11.93 2.10
N GLU A 307 -4.00 12.37 1.35
CA GLU A 307 -5.41 12.28 1.72
C GLU A 307 -5.83 10.83 1.98
N LYS A 308 -5.51 9.89 1.09
CA LYS A 308 -5.86 8.48 1.26
C LYS A 308 -5.13 7.86 2.46
N GLN A 309 -3.85 8.19 2.66
CA GLN A 309 -3.11 7.74 3.83
C GLN A 309 -3.72 8.28 5.14
N GLU A 310 -4.20 9.54 5.17
CA GLU A 310 -4.91 10.10 6.32
C GLU A 310 -6.21 9.34 6.58
N LYS A 311 -7.00 9.04 5.54
CA LYS A 311 -8.21 8.20 5.68
C LYS A 311 -7.90 6.80 6.22
N LEU A 312 -6.79 6.19 5.82
CA LEU A 312 -6.35 4.91 6.38
C LEU A 312 -5.96 5.03 7.87
N LEU A 313 -5.36 6.15 8.28
CA LEU A 313 -5.11 6.41 9.70
C LEU A 313 -6.40 6.64 10.48
N ASP A 314 -7.40 7.29 9.88
CA ASP A 314 -8.72 7.44 10.49
C ASP A 314 -9.39 6.07 10.73
N ILE A 315 -9.19 5.09 9.84
CA ILE A 315 -9.62 3.72 10.09
C ILE A 315 -8.91 3.12 11.32
N ILE A 316 -7.61 3.33 11.49
CA ILE A 316 -6.91 2.87 12.70
C ILE A 316 -7.54 3.50 13.96
N ASN A 317 -7.95 4.77 13.89
CA ASN A 317 -8.63 5.45 15.00
C ASN A 317 -10.06 4.91 15.26
N GLN A 318 -10.70 4.28 14.27
CA GLN A 318 -11.95 3.55 14.47
C GLN A 318 -11.71 2.19 15.13
N LEU A 319 -10.54 1.57 14.92
CA LEU A 319 -10.18 0.29 15.52
C LEU A 319 -9.76 0.42 16.98
N PHE A 320 -9.09 1.52 17.33
CA PHE A 320 -8.42 1.68 18.62
C PHE A 320 -8.74 3.01 19.29
N VAL A 321 -8.87 2.99 20.61
CA VAL A 321 -9.10 4.18 21.44
C VAL A 321 -8.12 4.24 22.61
N SER A 322 -7.77 5.45 23.04
CA SER A 322 -6.97 5.68 24.25
C SER A 322 -7.90 6.04 25.41
N ASP A 323 -7.89 5.26 26.49
CA ASP A 323 -8.78 5.50 27.65
C ASP A 323 -8.29 6.63 28.57
N ASN A 324 -7.01 6.99 28.50
CA ASN A 324 -6.45 8.06 29.32
C ASN A 324 -5.38 8.86 28.57
N LEU A 325 -5.46 10.20 28.65
CA LEU A 325 -4.50 11.13 28.05
C LEU A 325 -3.11 11.08 28.73
N GLU A 326 -3.05 10.66 30.00
CA GLU A 326 -1.83 10.62 30.80
C GLU A 326 -1.14 9.25 30.79
N LYS A 327 -1.93 8.17 30.86
CA LYS A 327 -1.46 6.78 30.73
C LYS A 327 -1.93 6.24 29.38
N LYS A 328 -1.04 6.19 28.39
CA LYS A 328 -1.30 5.77 27.00
C LYS A 328 -1.71 4.29 26.86
N PHE A 329 -2.76 3.87 27.55
CA PHE A 329 -3.37 2.56 27.36
C PHE A 329 -4.31 2.66 26.17
N ILE A 330 -3.94 1.97 25.10
CA ILE A 330 -4.73 1.85 23.89
C ILE A 330 -5.43 0.50 23.93
N ARG A 331 -6.73 0.46 23.62
CA ARG A 331 -7.53 -0.76 23.50
C ARG A 331 -8.38 -0.76 22.24
N VAL A 332 -8.95 -1.92 21.93
CA VAL A 332 -9.95 -2.06 20.86
C VAL A 332 -11.14 -1.15 21.20
N HIS A 333 -11.62 -0.43 20.19
CA HIS A 333 -12.72 0.51 20.37
C HIS A 333 -13.96 -0.23 20.90
N PRO A 334 -14.58 0.23 22.01
CA PRO A 334 -15.64 -0.50 22.70
C PRO A 334 -16.84 -0.76 21.79
N ASP A 335 -17.15 0.20 20.93
CA ASP A 335 -18.32 0.15 20.06
C ASP A 335 -18.17 -0.79 18.87
N LEU A 336 -17.02 -1.46 18.71
CA LEU A 336 -16.81 -2.43 17.64
C LEU A 336 -17.54 -3.74 17.92
N ASN A 337 -18.27 -4.19 16.91
CA ASN A 337 -18.88 -5.51 16.80
C ASN A 337 -18.62 -6.07 15.39
N LYS A 338 -19.07 -7.29 15.13
CA LYS A 338 -18.85 -8.00 13.86
C LYS A 338 -19.32 -7.19 12.65
N GLU A 339 -20.46 -6.51 12.76
CA GLU A 339 -21.06 -5.73 11.68
C GLU A 339 -20.23 -4.49 11.36
N LYS A 340 -19.92 -3.66 12.36
CA LYS A 340 -19.04 -2.48 12.18
C LYS A 340 -17.64 -2.85 11.75
N LEU A 341 -17.11 -3.97 12.24
CA LEU A 341 -15.82 -4.46 11.81
C LEU A 341 -15.83 -4.87 10.33
N GLN A 342 -16.96 -5.39 9.83
CA GLN A 342 -17.13 -5.65 8.40
C GLN A 342 -17.20 -4.36 7.59
N GLU A 343 -17.94 -3.34 8.04
CA GLU A 343 -17.96 -2.01 7.39
C GLU A 343 -16.55 -1.42 7.29
N ILE A 344 -15.76 -1.49 8.38
CA ILE A 344 -14.38 -1.03 8.40
C ILE A 344 -13.48 -1.81 7.41
N VAL A 345 -13.71 -3.12 7.23
CA VAL A 345 -12.98 -3.90 6.20
C VAL A 345 -13.27 -3.35 4.81
N GLU A 346 -14.53 -3.06 4.53
CA GLU A 346 -14.97 -2.58 3.22
C GLU A 346 -14.40 -1.20 2.91
N ASP A 347 -14.44 -0.29 3.90
CA ASP A 347 -13.84 1.04 3.81
C ASP A 347 -12.33 0.97 3.62
N ALA A 348 -11.63 0.15 4.42
CA ALA A 348 -10.18 -0.03 4.33
C ALA A 348 -9.80 -0.53 2.94
N ARG A 349 -10.49 -1.57 2.45
CA ARG A 349 -10.28 -2.14 1.13
C ARG A 349 -10.47 -1.09 0.04
N GLN A 350 -11.57 -0.35 0.07
CA GLN A 350 -11.87 0.67 -0.93
C GLN A 350 -10.79 1.76 -0.96
N ILE A 351 -10.36 2.27 0.20
CA ILE A 351 -9.33 3.30 0.27
C ILE A 351 -7.98 2.78 -0.22
N ILE A 352 -7.60 1.54 0.12
CA ILE A 352 -6.36 0.91 -0.37
C ILE A 352 -6.38 0.77 -1.89
N ILE A 353 -7.48 0.26 -2.46
CA ILE A 353 -7.67 0.11 -3.91
C ILE A 353 -7.55 1.47 -4.61
N GLU A 354 -8.25 2.49 -4.12
CA GLU A 354 -8.21 3.84 -4.68
C GLU A 354 -6.82 4.46 -4.60
N LEU A 355 -6.11 4.28 -3.47
CA LEU A 355 -4.74 4.76 -3.32
C LEU A 355 -3.84 4.19 -4.41
N TYR A 356 -3.86 2.88 -4.64
CA TYR A 356 -3.00 2.24 -5.65
C TYR A 356 -3.39 2.62 -7.08
N LEU A 357 -4.68 2.54 -7.43
CA LEU A 357 -5.14 2.81 -8.80
C LEU A 357 -4.90 4.26 -9.21
N GLN A 358 -5.30 5.21 -8.36
CA GLN A 358 -5.18 6.64 -8.68
C GLN A 358 -3.71 7.04 -8.85
N CYS A 359 -2.86 6.53 -7.97
CA CYS A 359 -1.42 6.69 -8.01
C CYS A 359 -0.78 6.13 -9.28
N GLU A 360 -1.22 4.96 -9.74
CA GLU A 360 -0.77 4.39 -11.02
C GLU A 360 -1.15 5.29 -12.19
N ILE A 361 -2.42 5.70 -12.25
CA ILE A 361 -2.99 6.51 -13.31
C ILE A 361 -2.25 7.85 -13.41
N ASP A 362 -2.05 8.52 -12.29
CA ASP A 362 -1.37 9.81 -12.26
C ASP A 362 0.14 9.70 -12.53
N PHE A 363 0.76 8.58 -12.17
CA PHE A 363 2.15 8.32 -12.52
C PHE A 363 2.32 8.16 -14.03
N THR A 364 1.46 7.36 -14.67
CA THR A 364 1.44 7.17 -16.13
C THR A 364 1.20 8.50 -16.85
N LYS A 365 0.23 9.29 -16.37
CA LYS A 365 0.01 10.66 -16.86
C LYS A 365 1.26 11.54 -16.69
N GLY A 366 1.91 11.47 -15.53
CA GLY A 366 3.16 12.19 -15.25
C GLY A 366 4.28 11.82 -16.21
N ILE A 367 4.43 10.53 -16.53
CA ILE A 367 5.41 10.06 -17.52
C ILE A 367 5.10 10.63 -18.90
N HIS A 368 3.85 10.60 -19.36
CA HIS A 368 3.49 11.16 -20.66
C HIS A 368 3.74 12.67 -20.75
N LEU A 369 3.46 13.40 -19.68
CA LEU A 369 3.78 14.84 -19.59
C LEU A 369 5.30 15.06 -19.64
N TYR A 370 6.08 14.25 -18.92
CA TYR A 370 7.55 14.30 -18.99
C TYR A 370 8.09 14.01 -20.40
N GLU A 371 7.60 12.94 -21.05
CA GLU A 371 7.99 12.58 -22.41
C GLU A 371 7.69 13.73 -23.39
N SER A 372 6.52 14.36 -23.26
CA SER A 372 6.13 15.53 -24.05
C SER A 372 7.07 16.73 -23.82
N ILE A 373 7.52 16.96 -22.58
CA ILE A 373 8.52 18.01 -22.26
C ILE A 373 9.86 17.72 -22.94
N VAL A 374 10.32 16.46 -22.89
CA VAL A 374 11.58 16.04 -23.50
C VAL A 374 11.52 16.20 -25.02
N GLU A 375 10.44 15.74 -25.66
CA GLU A 375 10.23 15.86 -27.10
C GLU A 375 10.18 17.32 -27.55
N SER A 376 9.45 18.18 -26.85
CA SER A 376 9.41 19.63 -27.13
C SER A 376 10.80 20.27 -27.09
N ARG A 377 11.62 19.93 -26.08
CA ARG A 377 13.00 20.42 -25.98
C ARG A 377 13.90 19.89 -27.11
N MET A 378 13.75 18.63 -27.49
CA MET A 378 14.47 18.04 -28.62
C MET A 378 14.12 18.73 -29.94
N LEU A 379 12.84 19.02 -30.19
CA LEU A 379 12.38 19.73 -31.39
C LEU A 379 12.99 21.14 -31.47
N VAL A 380 12.93 21.92 -30.39
CA VAL A 380 13.52 23.27 -30.35
C VAL A 380 15.04 23.22 -30.60
N THR A 381 15.73 22.23 -30.03
CA THR A 381 17.17 22.06 -30.22
C THR A 381 17.51 21.69 -31.66
N THR A 382 16.75 20.78 -32.27
CA THR A 382 16.93 20.34 -33.66
C THR A 382 16.69 21.49 -34.63
N GLN A 383 15.65 22.30 -34.40
CA GLN A 383 15.38 23.48 -35.24
C GLN A 383 16.55 24.48 -35.19
N ARG A 384 17.09 24.77 -33.98
CA ARG A 384 18.27 25.64 -33.85
C ARG A 384 19.50 25.10 -34.59
N GLN A 385 19.69 23.78 -34.59
CA GLN A 385 20.76 23.13 -35.35
C GLN A 385 20.54 23.28 -36.86
N ILE A 386 19.32 23.07 -37.36
CA ILE A 386 18.97 23.29 -38.78
C ILE A 386 19.22 24.74 -39.18
N ASP A 387 18.75 25.71 -38.40
CA ASP A 387 18.93 27.13 -38.68
C ASP A 387 20.42 27.51 -38.72
N HIS A 388 21.24 26.95 -37.82
CA HIS A 388 22.68 27.15 -37.81
C HIS A 388 23.35 26.54 -39.06
N LEU A 389 22.95 25.32 -39.46
CA LEU A 389 23.46 24.66 -40.65
C LEU A 389 23.08 25.41 -41.93
N GLN A 390 21.85 25.93 -42.03
CA GLN A 390 21.40 26.76 -43.16
C GLN A 390 22.22 28.04 -43.27
N LYS A 391 22.41 28.78 -42.17
CA LYS A 391 23.27 29.97 -42.15
C LYS A 391 24.72 29.66 -42.53
N SER A 392 25.24 28.52 -42.10
CA SER A 392 26.58 28.08 -42.45
C SER A 392 26.70 27.76 -43.95
N ALA A 393 25.68 27.12 -44.53
CA ALA A 393 25.61 26.83 -45.96
C ALA A 393 25.52 28.12 -46.80
N GLU A 394 24.67 29.07 -46.41
CA GLU A 394 24.57 30.39 -47.05
C GLU A 394 25.90 31.13 -47.02
N TRP A 395 26.59 31.13 -45.87
CA TRP A 395 27.90 31.74 -45.73
C TRP A 395 28.96 31.10 -46.64
N LEU A 396 28.98 29.77 -46.77
CA LEU A 396 29.91 29.06 -47.67
C LEU A 396 29.65 29.42 -49.14
N ILE A 397 28.38 29.43 -49.57
CA ILE A 397 27.98 29.80 -50.93
C ILE A 397 28.38 31.24 -51.26
N GLN A 398 28.18 32.16 -50.31
CA GLN A 398 28.57 33.56 -50.46
C GLN A 398 30.08 33.73 -50.58
N ARG A 399 30.85 33.00 -49.76
CA ARG A 399 32.31 33.04 -49.80
C ARG A 399 32.89 32.45 -51.09
N GLU A 400 32.30 31.37 -51.62
CA GLU A 400 32.71 30.80 -52.91
C GLU A 400 32.41 31.74 -54.08
N THR A 401 31.24 32.40 -54.07
CA THR A 401 30.90 33.39 -55.11
C THR A 401 31.78 34.64 -55.06
N GLU A 402 32.20 35.07 -53.87
CA GLU A 402 33.19 36.14 -53.69
C GLU A 402 34.58 35.70 -54.20
N GLN A 403 35.02 34.48 -53.89
CA GLN A 403 36.30 33.94 -54.36
C GLN A 403 36.34 33.79 -55.89
N GLN A 404 35.25 33.32 -56.52
CA GLN A 404 35.14 33.22 -57.97
C GLN A 404 35.14 34.59 -58.66
N ARG A 405 34.50 35.62 -58.05
CA ARG A 405 34.57 37.00 -58.55
C ARG A 405 35.97 37.58 -58.49
N SER A 406 36.72 37.28 -57.42
CA SER A 406 38.11 37.75 -57.29
C SER A 406 39.10 37.02 -58.22
N ALA A 407 38.73 35.88 -58.81
CA ALA A 407 39.57 35.14 -59.75
C ALA A 407 39.31 35.52 -61.24
N LEU A 408 38.26 36.30 -61.51
CA LEU A 408 37.88 36.79 -62.85
C LEU A 408 38.28 38.26 -63.09
N LEU A 409 38.85 38.93 -62.09
CA LEU A 409 39.55 40.22 -62.16
C LEU A 409 41.05 39.96 -62.15
#